data_AF-A0A1H8ENC6-F1
#
_entry.id   AF-A0A1H8ENC6-F1
#
_cell.length_a   1.000
_cell.length_b   1.000
_cell.length_c   1.000
_cell.angle_alpha   90.00
_cell.angle_beta   90.00
_cell.angle_gamma   90.00
#
_symmetry.space_group_name_H-M   'P 1'
#
loop_
_entity.id
_entity.type
_entity.pdbx_description
1 polymer ?
#
loop_
_entity_poly.entity_id
_entity_poly.type
_entity_poly.pdbx_seq_one_letter_code
_entity_poly.pdbx_strand_id
1 'polypeptide(L)'
;MNKKIEQWAIDRNLHTADPVKQMLKLGEEYGELCAGMARSNMPLIIDSIGDMFVVMTILCMQMGTDIETCIEIAYEDIKDRKGKMINGVFVKEVDLQAMQQSLEPTAQ
;
A
#
# COMPACT_ATOMS: atom_id res chain seq x y z
N MET A 1 17.66 -3.97 2.55
CA MET A 1 17.17 -4.06 1.16
C MET A 1 17.02 -2.66 0.57
N ASN A 2 16.31 -1.77 1.25
CA ASN A 2 15.98 -0.41 0.80
C ASN A 2 17.20 0.43 0.41
N LYS A 3 18.30 0.33 1.18
CA LYS A 3 19.58 0.99 0.84
C LYS A 3 20.12 0.67 -0.57
N LYS A 4 19.85 -0.52 -1.13
CA LYS A 4 20.25 -0.85 -2.51
C LYS A 4 19.37 -0.12 -3.54
N ILE A 5 18.07 0.01 -3.25
CA ILE A 5 17.11 0.74 -4.09
C ILE A 5 17.43 2.24 -4.05
N GLU A 6 17.67 2.78 -2.85
CA GLU A 6 18.07 4.18 -2.65
C GLU A 6 19.34 4.51 -3.43
N GLN A 7 20.38 3.67 -3.32
CA GLN A 7 21.62 3.88 -4.07
C GLN A 7 21.39 3.81 -5.58
N TRP A 8 20.62 2.82 -6.06
CA TRP A 8 20.28 2.68 -7.48
C TRP A 8 19.54 3.92 -8.03
N ALA A 9 18.68 4.52 -7.21
CA ALA A 9 17.95 5.75 -7.53
C ALA A 9 18.84 7.00 -7.48
N ILE A 10 19.79 7.07 -6.55
CA ILE A 10 20.81 8.13 -6.48
C ILE A 10 21.69 8.09 -7.71
N ASP A 11 22.21 6.92 -8.08
CA ASP A 11 23.08 6.72 -9.24
C ASP A 11 22.44 7.16 -10.57
N ARG A 12 21.11 7.27 -10.60
CA ARG A 12 20.31 7.66 -11.78
C ARG A 12 19.61 9.01 -11.63
N ASN A 13 19.88 9.76 -10.57
CA ASN A 13 19.21 11.04 -10.26
C ASN A 13 17.67 10.93 -10.16
N LEU A 14 17.13 9.76 -9.83
CA LEU A 14 15.69 9.57 -9.66
C LEU A 14 15.19 10.19 -8.35
N HIS A 15 16.01 10.14 -7.29
CA HIS A 15 15.69 10.74 -5.98
C HIS A 15 15.43 12.25 -6.00
N THR A 16 15.88 12.97 -7.04
CA THR A 16 15.68 14.42 -7.22
C THR A 16 14.78 14.75 -8.41
N ALA A 17 14.25 13.74 -9.09
CA ALA A 17 13.36 13.90 -10.23
C ALA A 17 11.95 14.34 -9.80
N ASP A 18 11.11 14.70 -10.79
CA ASP A 18 9.73 15.12 -10.57
C ASP A 18 8.89 13.99 -9.94
N PRO A 19 8.37 14.15 -8.70
CA PRO A 19 7.59 13.13 -8.01
C PRO A 19 6.26 12.81 -8.72
N VAL A 20 5.74 13.71 -9.56
CA VAL A 20 4.54 13.43 -10.36
C VAL A 20 4.80 12.28 -11.33
N LYS A 21 6.00 12.18 -11.90
CA LYS A 21 6.36 11.07 -12.80
C LYS A 21 6.49 9.76 -12.05
N GLN A 22 7.02 9.80 -10.83
CA GLN A 22 7.12 8.61 -9.99
C GLN A 22 5.75 8.12 -9.53
N MET A 23 4.82 9.04 -9.20
CA MET A 23 3.42 8.71 -8.92
C MET A 23 2.72 8.08 -10.14
N LEU A 24 2.97 8.58 -11.35
CA LEU A 24 2.42 7.96 -12.56
C LEU A 24 2.96 6.53 -12.77
N LYS A 25 4.26 6.31 -12.52
CA LYS A 25 4.86 4.97 -12.58
C LYS A 25 4.22 4.03 -11.53
N LEU A 26 3.91 4.52 -10.34
CA LEU A 26 3.18 3.73 -9.34
C LEU A 26 1.81 3.27 -9.85
N GLY A 27 1.11 4.14 -10.59
CA GLY A 27 -0.16 3.79 -11.24
C GLY A 27 -0.01 2.70 -12.31
N GLU A 28 1.09 2.72 -13.06
CA GLU A 28 1.44 1.68 -14.04
C GLU A 28 1.66 0.33 -13.35
N GLU A 29 2.50 0.26 -12.30
CA GLU A 29 2.77 -0.97 -11.56
C GLU A 29 1.52 -1.55 -10.89
N TYR A 30 0.66 -0.68 -10.37
CA TYR A 30 -0.63 -1.11 -9.84
C TYR A 30 -1.54 -1.71 -10.92
N GLY A 31 -1.55 -1.12 -12.12
CA GLY A 31 -2.27 -1.65 -13.27
C GLY A 31 -1.78 -3.04 -13.69
N GLU A 32 -0.46 -3.26 -13.68
CA GLU A 32 0.13 -4.57 -13.94
C GLU A 32 -0.22 -5.60 -12.88
N LEU A 33 -0.20 -5.21 -11.60
CA LEU A 33 -0.67 -6.08 -10.51
C LEU A 33 -2.13 -6.48 -10.74
N CYS A 34 -3.02 -5.53 -11.07
CA CYS A 34 -4.42 -5.82 -11.38
C CYS A 34 -4.55 -6.80 -12.56
N ALA A 35 -3.76 -6.61 -13.63
CA ALA A 35 -3.76 -7.50 -14.78
C ALA A 35 -3.25 -8.91 -14.44
N GLY A 36 -2.21 -9.00 -13.60
CA GLY A 36 -1.67 -10.25 -13.07
C GLY A 36 -2.71 -11.03 -12.27
N MET A 37 -3.41 -10.35 -11.36
CA MET A 37 -4.50 -10.92 -10.56
C MET A 37 -5.66 -11.41 -11.43
N ALA A 38 -6.11 -10.60 -12.39
CA ALA A 38 -7.22 -10.95 -13.28
C ALA A 38 -6.94 -12.19 -14.16
N ARG A 39 -5.66 -12.52 -14.38
CA ARG A 39 -5.22 -13.64 -15.23
C ARG A 39 -4.57 -14.78 -14.43
N SER A 40 -4.59 -14.72 -13.10
CA SER A 40 -3.89 -15.68 -12.22
C SER A 40 -2.41 -15.86 -12.59
N ASN A 41 -1.75 -14.81 -13.06
CA ASN A 41 -0.36 -14.82 -13.49
C ASN A 41 0.57 -14.52 -12.31
N MET A 42 0.90 -15.56 -11.53
CA MET A 42 1.75 -15.43 -10.34
C MET A 42 3.11 -14.77 -10.58
N PRO A 43 3.86 -15.08 -11.67
CA PRO A 43 5.08 -14.35 -12.00
C PRO A 43 4.88 -12.84 -12.08
N LEU A 44 3.86 -12.37 -12.82
CA LEU A 44 3.56 -10.94 -12.95
C LEU A 44 3.12 -10.33 -11.62
N ILE A 45 2.31 -11.05 -10.83
CA ILE A 45 1.89 -10.58 -9.50
C ILE A 45 3.11 -10.32 -8.60
N ILE A 46 4.07 -11.25 -8.56
CA ILE A 46 5.26 -11.13 -7.73
C ILE A 46 6.13 -9.95 -8.20
N ASP A 47 6.30 -9.80 -9.52
CA ASP A 47 7.08 -8.74 -10.15
C ASP A 47 6.49 -7.36 -9.82
N SER A 48 5.20 -7.16 -10.11
CA SER A 48 4.51 -5.88 -9.88
C SER A 48 4.46 -5.50 -8.39
N ILE A 49 4.39 -6.46 -7.46
CA ILE A 49 4.51 -6.16 -6.01
C ILE A 49 5.90 -5.60 -5.69
N GLY A 50 6.96 -6.20 -6.26
CA GLY A 50 8.32 -5.72 -6.11
C GLY A 50 8.52 -4.33 -6.71
N ASP A 51 8.01 -4.11 -7.91
CA ASP A 51 8.16 -2.83 -8.62
C ASP A 51 7.39 -1.70 -7.93
N MET A 52 6.18 -1.96 -7.43
CA MET A 52 5.49 -0.99 -6.57
C MET A 52 6.33 -0.61 -5.35
N PHE A 53 7.00 -1.58 -4.70
CA PHE A 53 7.84 -1.30 -3.53
C PHE A 53 9.07 -0.46 -3.89
N VAL A 54 9.73 -0.75 -5.02
CA VAL A 54 10.82 0.06 -5.56
C VAL A 54 10.33 1.48 -5.84
N VAL A 55 9.20 1.63 -6.51
CA VAL A 55 8.63 2.92 -6.89
C VAL A 55 8.26 3.75 -5.67
N MET A 56 7.61 3.15 -4.67
CA MET A 56 7.26 3.81 -3.41
C MET A 56 8.50 4.26 -2.64
N THR A 57 9.55 3.43 -2.59
CA THR A 57 10.81 3.80 -1.93
C THR A 57 11.42 5.05 -2.55
N ILE A 58 11.46 5.13 -3.89
CA ILE A 58 11.99 6.29 -4.61
C ILE A 58 11.09 7.51 -4.41
N LEU A 59 9.77 7.34 -4.41
CA LEU A 59 8.81 8.41 -4.15
C LEU A 59 9.02 9.02 -2.77
N CYS A 60 9.24 8.20 -1.73
CA CYS A 60 9.58 8.67 -0.38
C CYS A 60 10.82 9.58 -0.41
N MET A 61 11.88 9.17 -1.11
CA MET A 61 13.11 9.98 -1.24
C MET A 61 12.82 11.35 -1.88
N GLN A 62 12.02 11.38 -2.95
CA GLN A 62 11.63 12.62 -3.64
C GLN A 62 10.77 13.53 -2.74
N MET A 63 10.02 12.95 -1.81
CA MET A 63 9.21 13.67 -0.82
C MET A 63 9.99 14.07 0.44
N GLY A 64 11.29 13.76 0.51
CA GLY A 64 12.14 14.13 1.66
C GLY A 64 11.93 13.25 2.89
N THR A 65 11.49 12.00 2.72
CA THR A 65 11.32 10.99 3.77
C THR A 65 11.92 9.65 3.33
N ASP A 66 11.79 8.61 4.16
CA ASP A 66 12.08 7.22 3.80
C ASP A 66 10.85 6.32 4.01
N ILE A 67 10.92 5.12 3.43
CA ILE A 67 9.81 4.16 3.44
C ILE A 67 9.62 3.56 4.84
N GLU A 68 10.68 3.41 5.62
CA GLU A 68 10.64 2.93 7.00
C GLU A 68 9.81 3.85 7.89
N THR A 69 10.03 5.16 7.81
CA THR A 69 9.26 6.18 8.52
C THR A 69 7.77 6.10 8.13
N CYS A 70 7.48 5.96 6.83
CA CYS A 70 6.10 5.81 6.35
C CYS A 70 5.43 4.54 6.90
N ILE A 71 6.17 3.42 6.94
CA ILE A 71 5.70 2.14 7.48
C ILE A 71 5.47 2.24 8.99
N GLU A 72 6.36 2.89 9.74
CA GLU A 72 6.22 3.06 11.18
C GLU A 72 4.95 3.84 11.52
N ILE A 73 4.71 4.97 10.85
CA ILE A 73 3.48 5.75 11.01
C ILE A 73 2.24 4.90 10.70
N ALA A 74 2.24 4.20 9.56
CA ALA A 74 1.12 3.33 9.18
C ALA A 74 0.91 2.16 10.15
N TYR A 75 1.99 1.62 10.73
CA TYR A 75 1.95 0.54 11.71
C TYR A 75 1.32 1.02 13.02
N GLU A 76 1.73 2.19 13.52
CA GLU A 76 1.16 2.79 14.72
C GLU A 76 -0.37 2.98 14.60
N ASP A 77 -0.88 3.26 13.40
CA ASP A 77 -2.32 3.35 13.11
C ASP A 77 -3.05 2.00 13.05
N ILE A 78 -2.34 0.88 12.81
CA ILE A 78 -2.95 -0.44 12.63
C ILE A 78 -2.71 -1.40 13.79
N LYS A 79 -1.67 -1.20 14.60
CA LYS A 79 -1.19 -2.17 15.59
C LYS A 79 -2.24 -2.56 16.65
N ASP A 80 -3.09 -1.62 17.03
CA ASP A 80 -4.10 -1.83 18.07
C ASP A 80 -5.50 -2.09 17.50
N ARG A 81 -5.65 -2.16 16.15
CA ARG A 81 -6.94 -2.36 15.51
C ARG A 81 -7.57 -3.67 15.97
N LYS A 82 -8.81 -3.57 16.45
CA LYS A 82 -9.68 -4.72 16.75
C LYS A 82 -10.67 -4.90 15.60
N GLY A 83 -11.02 -6.15 15.31
CA GLY A 83 -11.85 -6.49 14.17
C GLY A 83 -11.89 -7.98 13.91
N LYS A 84 -12.60 -8.37 12.86
CA LYS A 84 -12.76 -9.76 12.43
C LYS A 84 -12.67 -9.87 10.91
N MET A 85 -12.20 -11.01 10.42
CA MET A 85 -12.26 -11.34 9.01
C MET A 85 -13.70 -11.74 8.65
N ILE A 86 -14.29 -11.07 7.67
CA ILE A 86 -15.61 -11.38 7.11
C ILE A 86 -15.47 -11.39 5.60
N ASN A 87 -15.75 -12.54 4.96
CA ASN A 87 -15.68 -12.71 3.50
C ASN A 87 -14.35 -12.24 2.87
N GLY A 88 -13.22 -12.51 3.55
CA GLY A 88 -11.88 -12.16 3.08
C GLY A 88 -11.45 -10.71 3.36
N VAL A 89 -12.29 -9.90 4.02
CA VAL A 89 -11.98 -8.52 4.39
C VAL A 89 -11.87 -8.40 5.90
N PHE A 90 -10.86 -7.66 6.37
CA PHE A 90 -10.77 -7.29 7.78
C PHE A 90 -11.76 -6.16 8.09
N VAL A 91 -12.80 -6.45 8.86
CA VAL A 91 -13.82 -5.47 9.28
C VAL A 91 -13.49 -4.99 10.70
N LYS A 92 -13.44 -3.67 10.89
CA LYS A 92 -13.09 -3.07 12.17
C LYS A 92 -14.22 -3.28 13.19
N GLU A 93 -13.86 -3.40 14.46
CA GLU A 93 -14.83 -3.61 15.55
C GLU A 93 -15.92 -2.53 15.62
N VAL A 94 -15.55 -1.27 15.41
CA VAL A 94 -16.51 -0.15 15.35
C VAL A 94 -17.54 -0.30 14.23
N ASP A 95 -17.10 -0.81 13.07
CA ASP A 95 -17.99 -1.04 11.91
C ASP A 95 -18.92 -2.23 12.20
N LEU A 96 -18.42 -3.27 12.88
CA LEU A 96 -19.24 -4.40 13.33
C LEU A 96 -20.34 -3.98 14.30
N GLN A 97 -20.01 -3.10 15.26
CA GLN A 97 -20.98 -2.57 16.23
C GLN A 97 -22.05 -1.72 15.55
N ALA A 98 -21.66 -0.85 14.60
CA ALA A 98 -22.60 -0.06 13.82
C ALA A 98 -23.56 -0.93 12.98
N MET A 99 -23.04 -1.99 12.35
CA MET A 99 -23.86 -2.96 11.62
C MET A 99 -24.87 -3.67 12.53
N GLN A 100 -24.47 -4.07 13.74
CA GLN A 100 -25.37 -4.71 14.72
C GLN A 100 -26.49 -3.77 15.16
N GLN A 101 -26.18 -2.50 15.44
CA GLN A 101 -27.16 -1.48 15.82
C GLN A 101 -28.16 -1.18 14.70
N SER A 102 -27.73 -1.24 13.43
CA SER A 102 -28.62 -1.06 12.28
C SER A 102 -29.60 -2.21 12.03
N LEU A 103 -29.37 -3.37 12.67
CA LEU A 103 -30.19 -4.58 12.55
C LEU A 103 -31.13 -4.77 13.75
N GLU A 104 -30.96 -4.00 14.83
CA GLU A 104 -31.91 -4.01 15.93
C GLU A 104 -33.18 -3.22 15.51
N PRO A 105 -34.38 -3.82 15.61
CA PRO A 105 -35.60 -3.07 15.37
C PRO A 105 -35.67 -1.94 16.38
N THR A 106 -35.91 -0.71 15.92
CA THR A 106 -36.22 0.43 16.79
C THR A 106 -37.27 0.00 17.80
N ALA A 107 -36.87 -0.17 19.06
CA ALA A 107 -37.80 -0.39 20.16
C ALA A 107 -38.75 0.82 20.19
N GLN A 108 -40.05 0.52 20.08
CA GLN A 108 -41.16 1.48 20.10
C GLN A 108 -41.17 2.30 21.38
#